data_AF-A0A7R9ME89-F1
#
_entry.id   AF-A0A7R9ME89-F1
#
_cell.length_a   1.000
_cell.length_b   1.000
_cell.length_c   1.000
_cell.angle_alpha   90.00
_cell.angle_beta   90.00
_cell.angle_gamma   90.00
#
_symmetry.space_group_name_H-M   'P 1'
#
loop_
_entity.id
_entity.type
_entity.pdbx_description
1 polymer ?
#
loop_
_entity_poly.entity_id
_entity_poly.type
_entity_poly.pdbx_seq_one_letter_code
_entity_poly.pdbx_strand_id
1 'polypeptide(L)'
;MSILLTYRFTYWSRHGVKGPKRIGIEGFFMKVSDFYTKNWQKYGRIFGAYDLFGKWLIVNEPELLRDILVKDFHIFPDHLHFNLGNTNLAKALFFLNGNDEEWKRIRTITSPSFTSGKLRAMMGSIGGIADQFVKNLDEYAVNGKTADMRKYMGAFAMDVISACAYGINVESINNANHPIVVNAKKILSVDTSFSFMLSILCPSIARFFKLEPFNVNAINFFNNLTEQIVAERKSAMNTDC
;
A
#
# COMPACT_ATOMS: atom_id res chain seq x y z
N MET A 1 13.55 -13.48 32.00
CA MET A 1 13.42 -13.07 30.59
C MET A 1 14.51 -13.80 29.80
N SER A 2 14.17 -14.63 28.81
CA SER A 2 15.10 -15.61 28.23
C SER A 2 16.34 -14.97 27.58
N ILE A 3 17.51 -15.61 27.72
CA ILE A 3 18.80 -15.17 27.15
C ILE A 3 18.68 -14.86 25.65
N LEU A 4 17.89 -15.64 24.92
CA LEU A 4 17.61 -15.46 23.50
C LEU A 4 16.95 -14.11 23.18
N LEU A 5 15.99 -13.67 24.00
CA LEU A 5 15.34 -12.36 23.80
C LEU A 5 16.32 -11.23 24.06
N THR A 6 17.12 -11.33 25.12
CA THR A 6 18.16 -10.34 25.42
C THR A 6 19.18 -10.26 24.28
N TYR A 7 19.61 -11.40 23.74
CA TYR A 7 20.52 -11.44 22.60
C TYR A 7 19.93 -10.81 21.33
N ARG A 8 18.63 -11.04 21.06
CA ARG A 8 17.93 -10.44 19.92
C ARG A 8 17.83 -8.91 20.05
N PHE A 9 17.40 -8.40 21.20
CA PHE A 9 17.14 -6.97 21.45
C PHE A 9 18.40 -6.14 21.78
N THR A 10 19.58 -6.73 21.72
CA THR A 10 20.86 -6.02 21.92
C THR A 10 21.75 -6.07 20.67
N TYR A 11 21.27 -6.63 19.56
CA TYR A 11 22.03 -6.76 18.31
C TYR A 11 22.64 -5.42 17.83
N TRP A 12 21.85 -4.38 17.65
CA TRP A 12 22.31 -3.07 17.21
C TRP A 12 23.31 -2.45 18.17
N SER A 13 23.07 -2.54 19.47
CA SER A 13 24.01 -2.03 20.48
C SER A 13 25.35 -2.76 20.43
N ARG A 14 25.36 -4.07 20.14
CA ARG A 14 26.62 -4.83 19.92
C ARG A 14 27.36 -4.42 18.65
N HIS A 15 26.67 -3.85 17.66
CA HIS A 15 27.25 -3.35 16.41
C HIS A 15 27.49 -1.83 16.44
N GLY A 16 27.45 -1.20 17.62
CA GLY A 16 27.69 0.24 17.78
C GLY A 16 26.58 1.15 17.26
N VAL A 17 25.43 0.59 16.86
CA VAL A 17 24.28 1.37 16.34
C VAL A 17 23.40 1.82 17.51
N LYS A 18 23.20 3.13 17.64
CA LYS A 18 22.32 3.75 18.64
C LYS A 18 20.85 3.49 18.30
N GLY A 19 19.97 3.48 19.29
CA GLY A 19 18.54 3.36 19.07
C GLY A 19 17.74 2.94 20.29
N PRO A 20 16.40 2.93 20.20
CA PRO A 20 15.55 2.45 21.29
C PRO A 20 15.81 0.98 21.58
N LYS A 21 15.89 0.61 22.87
CA LYS A 21 16.13 -0.78 23.29
C LYS A 21 15.04 -1.74 22.80
N ARG A 22 13.78 -1.28 22.75
CA ARG A 22 12.61 -1.97 22.18
C ARG A 22 11.58 -0.94 21.74
N ILE A 23 10.83 -1.22 20.68
CA ILE A 23 9.55 -0.55 20.45
C ILE A 23 8.59 -1.11 21.51
N GLY A 24 8.33 -0.33 22.57
CA GLY A 24 7.34 -0.68 23.58
C GLY A 24 5.91 -0.61 23.01
N ILE A 25 4.92 -1.00 23.81
CA ILE A 25 3.49 -0.91 23.43
C ILE A 25 3.13 0.51 22.99
N GLU A 26 3.64 1.53 23.68
CA GLU A 26 3.47 2.94 23.30
C GLU A 26 4.01 3.24 21.89
N GLY A 27 5.14 2.64 21.52
CA GLY A 27 5.72 2.80 20.19
C GLY A 27 4.97 2.04 19.10
N PHE A 28 4.26 0.96 19.45
CA PHE A 28 3.42 0.20 18.52
C PHE A 28 2.16 0.98 18.11
N PHE A 29 1.56 1.71 19.05
CA PHE A 29 0.37 2.55 18.78
C PHE A 29 0.71 3.98 18.34
N MET A 30 1.99 4.35 18.36
CA MET A 30 2.46 5.65 17.88
C MET A 30 2.35 5.71 16.35
N LYS A 31 2.00 6.90 15.83
CA LYS A 31 2.09 7.13 14.39
C LYS A 31 3.53 6.91 13.92
N VAL A 32 3.67 6.24 12.79
CA VAL A 32 4.98 5.94 12.19
C VAL A 32 5.83 7.20 12.01
N SER A 33 5.22 8.33 11.60
CA SER A 33 5.89 9.64 11.47
C SER A 33 6.50 10.13 12.78
N ASP A 34 5.74 10.00 13.87
CA ASP A 34 6.11 10.53 15.18
C ASP A 34 7.20 9.64 15.78
N PHE A 35 7.10 8.32 15.56
CA PHE A 35 8.14 7.36 15.89
C PHE A 35 9.46 7.73 15.20
N TYR A 36 9.45 7.93 13.88
CA TYR A 36 10.66 8.30 13.15
C TYR A 36 11.24 9.63 13.65
N THR A 37 10.41 10.67 13.77
CA THR A 37 10.85 12.01 14.17
C THR A 37 11.47 12.01 15.56
N LYS A 38 10.80 11.40 16.54
CA LYS A 38 11.27 11.32 17.94
C LYS A 38 12.60 10.57 18.05
N ASN A 39 12.74 9.45 17.35
CA ASN A 39 13.96 8.64 17.43
C ASN A 39 15.11 9.24 16.62
N TRP A 40 14.84 9.83 15.46
CA TRP A 40 15.84 10.58 14.68
C TRP A 40 16.44 11.72 15.50
N GLN A 41 15.61 12.54 16.16
CA GLN A 41 16.07 13.66 16.98
C GLN A 41 16.95 13.19 18.15
N LYS A 42 16.69 11.99 18.69
CA LYS A 42 17.38 11.45 19.86
C LYS A 42 18.65 10.65 19.52
N TYR A 43 18.62 9.85 18.47
CA TYR A 43 19.68 8.88 18.15
C TYR A 43 20.50 9.27 16.91
N GLY A 44 20.07 10.30 16.19
CA GLY A 44 20.73 10.81 15.00
C GLY A 44 20.22 10.17 13.73
N ARG A 45 21.03 10.31 12.67
CA ARG A 45 20.56 10.03 11.30
C ARG A 45 20.37 8.57 10.95
N ILE A 46 21.06 7.72 11.71
CA ILE A 46 21.02 6.27 11.55
C ILE A 46 20.76 5.72 12.94
N PHE A 47 19.71 4.92 13.07
CA PHE A 47 19.41 4.26 14.34
C PHE A 47 18.79 2.89 14.13
N GLY A 48 19.05 1.99 15.07
CA GLY A 48 18.51 0.66 15.11
C GLY A 48 17.22 0.61 15.92
N ALA A 49 16.19 -0.07 15.45
CA ALA A 49 14.99 -0.35 16.21
C ALA A 49 14.68 -1.85 16.21
N TYR A 50 13.77 -2.24 17.10
CA TYR A 50 13.29 -3.61 17.21
C TYR A 50 11.79 -3.61 17.42
N ASP A 51 11.07 -4.37 16.62
CA ASP A 51 9.68 -4.73 16.88
C ASP A 51 9.58 -6.24 17.16
N LEU A 52 8.35 -6.75 17.14
CA LEU A 52 8.07 -8.17 17.33
C LEU A 52 8.61 -9.02 16.17
N PHE A 53 8.73 -8.46 14.96
CA PHE A 53 9.05 -9.20 13.73
C PHE A 53 10.54 -9.21 13.42
N GLY A 54 11.26 -8.14 13.75
CA GLY A 54 12.59 -7.95 13.22
C GLY A 54 13.46 -6.97 13.99
N LYS A 55 14.65 -6.84 13.42
CA LYS A 55 15.63 -5.81 13.75
C LYS A 55 15.61 -4.86 12.56
N TRP A 56 15.39 -3.59 12.81
CA TRP A 56 15.25 -2.58 11.78
C TRP A 56 16.42 -1.62 11.85
N LEU A 57 17.00 -1.30 10.70
CA LEU A 57 17.94 -0.20 10.58
C LEU A 57 17.23 0.94 9.87
N ILE A 58 17.06 2.06 10.56
CA ILE A 58 16.49 3.25 9.98
C ILE A 58 17.65 4.08 9.46
N VAL A 59 17.68 4.32 8.15
CA VAL A 59 18.70 5.08 7.46
C VAL A 59 18.04 6.34 6.90
N ASN A 60 18.47 7.51 7.34
CA ASN A 60 18.05 8.77 6.73
C ASN A 60 19.29 9.63 6.44
N GLU A 61 20.28 8.98 5.81
CA GLU A 61 21.46 9.62 5.23
C GLU A 61 21.41 9.45 3.69
N PRO A 62 21.38 10.55 2.90
CA PRO A 62 21.12 10.48 1.46
C PRO A 62 22.13 9.63 0.67
N GLU A 63 23.41 9.68 1.02
CA GLU A 63 24.45 8.91 0.32
C GLU A 63 24.24 7.40 0.49
N LEU A 64 23.96 6.96 1.73
CA LEU A 64 23.64 5.57 2.01
C LEU A 64 22.31 5.13 1.39
N LEU A 65 21.30 6.02 1.35
CA LEU A 65 20.05 5.72 0.67
C LEU A 65 20.24 5.54 -0.84
N ARG A 66 21.12 6.33 -1.47
CA ARG A 66 21.49 6.14 -2.88
C ARG A 66 22.16 4.79 -3.09
N ASP A 67 23.07 4.41 -2.20
CA ASP A 67 23.74 3.11 -2.29
C ASP A 67 22.72 1.97 -2.16
N ILE A 68 21.85 1.99 -1.15
CA ILE A 68 20.83 0.95 -0.90
C ILE A 68 19.78 0.88 -2.01
N LEU A 69 19.20 2.01 -2.41
CA LEU A 69 18.02 2.05 -3.29
C LEU A 69 18.37 2.05 -4.79
N VAL A 70 19.62 2.36 -5.15
CA VAL A 70 20.03 2.50 -6.55
C VAL A 70 21.23 1.62 -6.89
N LYS A 71 22.37 1.87 -6.24
CA LYS A 71 23.64 1.21 -6.62
C LYS A 71 23.60 -0.28 -6.32
N ASP A 72 23.19 -0.62 -5.11
CA ASP A 72 23.18 -1.96 -4.55
C ASP A 72 21.75 -2.50 -4.41
N PHE A 73 20.81 -2.00 -5.22
CA PHE A 73 19.40 -2.43 -5.19
C PHE A 73 19.23 -3.95 -5.34
N HIS A 74 20.11 -4.60 -6.11
CA HIS A 74 20.12 -6.05 -6.30
C HIS A 74 20.37 -6.85 -5.00
N ILE A 75 20.89 -6.20 -3.94
CA ILE A 75 21.05 -6.78 -2.60
C ILE A 75 19.77 -6.57 -1.76
N PHE A 76 18.98 -5.53 -2.07
CA PHE A 76 17.76 -5.12 -1.35
C PHE A 76 16.52 -5.07 -2.25
N PRO A 77 16.20 -6.14 -3.01
CA PRO A 77 15.09 -6.11 -3.96
C PRO A 77 13.72 -6.15 -3.28
N ASP A 78 13.66 -6.75 -2.09
CA ASP A 78 12.41 -7.04 -1.38
C ASP A 78 11.93 -5.86 -0.54
N HIS A 79 10.61 -5.72 -0.50
CA HIS A 79 9.90 -4.80 0.38
C HIS A 79 9.54 -5.48 1.70
N LEU A 80 8.75 -4.79 2.54
CA LEU A 80 8.24 -5.39 3.76
C LEU A 80 7.30 -6.57 3.43
N HIS A 81 7.65 -7.76 3.92
CA HIS A 81 6.83 -8.95 3.78
C HIS A 81 5.56 -8.85 4.62
N PHE A 82 4.42 -8.79 3.94
CA PHE A 82 3.12 -9.10 4.52
C PHE A 82 2.70 -10.49 4.06
N ASN A 83 2.28 -11.35 4.98
CA ASN A 83 1.72 -12.64 4.62
C ASN A 83 0.32 -12.43 4.04
N LEU A 84 0.20 -12.21 2.73
CA LEU A 84 -1.07 -11.93 2.04
C LEU A 84 -1.84 -13.20 1.63
N GLY A 85 -1.46 -14.36 2.16
CA GLY A 85 -1.99 -15.64 1.72
C GLY A 85 -1.71 -15.92 0.24
N ASN A 86 -2.55 -16.76 -0.38
CA ASN A 86 -2.43 -17.15 -1.80
C ASN A 86 -3.35 -16.32 -2.71
N THR A 87 -3.53 -15.03 -2.41
CA THR A 87 -4.39 -14.14 -3.19
C THR A 87 -3.66 -13.54 -4.40
N ASN A 88 -4.40 -13.07 -5.42
CA ASN A 88 -3.79 -12.31 -6.52
C ASN A 88 -3.16 -10.99 -6.04
N LEU A 89 -3.65 -10.43 -4.92
CA LEU A 89 -3.05 -9.26 -4.29
C LEU A 89 -1.63 -9.55 -3.78
N ALA A 90 -1.35 -10.77 -3.30
CA ALA A 90 0.00 -11.21 -2.95
C ALA A 90 1.00 -11.13 -4.11
N LYS A 91 0.50 -11.17 -5.35
CA LYS A 91 1.30 -11.08 -6.59
C LYS A 91 1.39 -9.66 -7.14
N ALA A 92 0.91 -8.64 -6.42
CA ALA A 92 1.07 -7.25 -6.84
C ALA A 92 2.53 -6.79 -6.62
N LEU A 93 3.02 -5.85 -7.44
CA LEU A 93 4.41 -5.37 -7.40
C LEU A 93 4.91 -4.92 -6.03
N PHE A 94 4.03 -4.37 -5.20
CA PHE A 94 4.39 -3.90 -3.87
C PHE A 94 4.56 -5.02 -2.84
N PHE A 95 4.00 -6.19 -3.10
CA PHE A 95 3.93 -7.32 -2.17
C PHE A 95 4.65 -8.57 -2.65
N LEU A 96 5.04 -8.62 -3.91
CA LEU A 96 5.94 -9.63 -4.44
C LEU A 96 7.29 -9.53 -3.73
N ASN A 97 7.71 -10.62 -3.11
CA ASN A 97 9.01 -10.72 -2.49
C ASN A 97 9.61 -12.12 -2.66
N GLY A 98 10.93 -12.24 -2.56
CA GLY A 98 11.66 -13.50 -2.65
C GLY A 98 11.69 -14.12 -4.05
N ASN A 99 11.25 -13.37 -5.07
CA ASN A 99 11.26 -13.80 -6.47
C ASN A 99 11.52 -12.61 -7.40
N ASP A 100 12.78 -12.17 -7.44
CA ASP A 100 13.25 -11.02 -8.23
C ASP A 100 12.86 -11.11 -9.70
N GLU A 101 12.94 -12.30 -10.29
CA GLU A 101 12.62 -12.52 -11.70
C GLU A 101 11.12 -12.29 -11.98
N GLU A 102 10.25 -12.75 -11.09
CA GLU A 102 8.81 -12.49 -11.21
C GLU A 102 8.47 -11.01 -11.01
N TRP A 103 9.10 -10.36 -10.03
CA TRP A 103 8.95 -8.92 -9.83
C TRP A 103 9.42 -8.13 -11.06
N LYS A 104 10.60 -8.43 -11.60
CA LYS A 104 11.14 -7.81 -12.82
C LYS A 104 10.22 -8.01 -14.01
N ARG A 105 9.68 -9.22 -14.18
CA ARG A 105 8.71 -9.55 -15.24
C ARG A 105 7.46 -8.66 -15.15
N ILE A 106 6.82 -8.64 -13.98
CA ILE A 106 5.57 -7.86 -13.79
C ILE A 106 5.85 -6.36 -13.93
N ARG A 107 6.99 -5.88 -13.45
CA ARG A 107 7.38 -4.47 -13.58
C ARG A 107 7.61 -4.08 -15.03
N THR A 108 8.24 -4.95 -15.81
CA THR A 108 8.47 -4.73 -17.25
C THR A 108 7.15 -4.64 -18.02
N ILE A 109 6.16 -5.46 -17.68
CA ILE A 109 4.83 -5.45 -18.32
C ILE A 109 4.03 -4.19 -17.96
N THR A 110 4.13 -3.72 -16.72
CA THR A 110 3.28 -2.62 -16.20
C THR A 110 3.87 -1.23 -16.43
N SER A 111 5.19 -1.08 -16.49
CA SER A 111 5.86 0.22 -16.66
C SER A 111 5.42 1.02 -17.91
N PRO A 112 5.19 0.40 -19.08
CA PRO A 112 4.75 1.12 -20.29
C PRO A 112 3.43 1.89 -20.12
N SER A 113 2.54 1.45 -19.23
CA SER A 113 1.26 2.11 -18.94
C SER A 113 1.42 3.49 -18.29
N PHE A 114 2.58 3.78 -17.71
CA PHE A 114 2.89 5.04 -17.02
C PHE A 114 3.83 5.96 -17.82
N THR A 115 4.00 5.71 -19.12
CA THR A 115 4.75 6.62 -20.01
C THR A 115 4.03 7.96 -20.16
N SER A 116 4.78 9.03 -20.44
CA SER A 116 4.21 10.38 -20.61
C SER A 116 3.10 10.44 -21.68
N GLY A 117 3.21 9.63 -22.74
CA GLY A 117 2.18 9.53 -23.78
C GLY A 117 0.87 8.90 -23.27
N LYS A 118 0.97 7.81 -22.49
CA LYS A 118 -0.21 7.17 -21.88
C LYS A 118 -0.83 8.06 -20.80
N LEU A 119 -0.02 8.71 -19.97
CA LEU A 119 -0.50 9.68 -18.98
C LEU A 119 -1.24 10.84 -19.65
N ARG A 120 -0.71 11.38 -20.75
CA ARG A 120 -1.40 12.44 -21.53
C ARG A 120 -2.76 11.98 -22.06
N ALA A 121 -2.86 10.72 -22.51
CA ALA A 121 -4.14 10.17 -22.97
C ALA A 121 -5.18 10.05 -21.83
N MET A 122 -4.74 9.84 -20.59
CA MET A 122 -5.63 9.80 -19.40
C MET A 122 -6.09 11.19 -18.93
N MET A 123 -5.37 12.27 -19.29
CA MET A 123 -5.65 13.63 -18.80
C MET A 123 -7.06 14.12 -19.13
N GLY A 124 -7.65 13.68 -20.25
CA GLY A 124 -9.02 14.04 -20.60
C GLY A 124 -10.04 13.55 -19.56
N SER A 125 -9.96 12.27 -19.18
CA SER A 125 -10.81 11.69 -18.15
C SER A 125 -10.56 12.32 -16.78
N ILE A 126 -9.28 12.53 -16.43
CA ILE A 126 -8.90 13.15 -15.15
C ILE A 126 -9.44 14.59 -15.07
N GLY A 127 -9.38 15.36 -16.16
CA GLY A 127 -9.91 16.72 -16.25
C GLY A 127 -11.40 16.77 -15.96
N GLY A 128 -12.20 15.92 -16.62
CA GLY A 128 -13.65 15.87 -16.37
C GLY A 128 -14.00 15.49 -14.91
N ILE A 129 -13.23 14.59 -14.30
CA ILE A 129 -13.40 14.23 -12.89
C ILE A 129 -13.01 15.41 -11.97
N ALA A 130 -11.97 16.16 -12.33
CA ALA A 130 -11.55 17.36 -11.59
C ALA A 130 -12.60 18.47 -11.66
N ASP A 131 -13.21 18.69 -12.83
CA ASP A 131 -14.29 19.67 -12.99
C ASP A 131 -15.49 19.32 -12.12
N GLN A 132 -15.90 18.04 -12.10
CA GLN A 132 -16.97 17.57 -11.23
C GLN A 132 -16.61 17.68 -9.74
N PHE A 133 -15.35 17.42 -9.40
CA PHE A 133 -14.84 17.60 -8.04
C PHE A 133 -14.94 19.05 -7.56
N VAL A 134 -14.53 20.02 -8.40
CA VAL A 134 -14.64 21.45 -8.10
C VAL A 134 -16.10 21.86 -7.93
N LYS A 135 -16.97 21.43 -8.85
CA LYS A 135 -18.41 21.70 -8.77
C LYS A 135 -19.03 21.21 -7.45
N ASN A 136 -18.65 20.01 -7.00
CA ASN A 136 -19.12 19.48 -5.72
C ASN A 136 -18.62 20.29 -4.51
N LEU A 137 -17.44 20.92 -4.60
CA LEU A 137 -16.92 21.80 -3.55
C LEU A 137 -17.58 23.17 -3.55
N ASP A 138 -17.92 23.71 -4.73
CA ASP A 138 -18.64 24.98 -4.85
C ASP A 138 -19.99 24.93 -4.11
N GLU A 139 -20.70 23.79 -4.16
CA GLU A 139 -21.93 23.60 -3.38
C GLU A 139 -21.73 23.74 -1.87
N TYR A 140 -20.56 23.36 -1.35
CA TYR A 140 -20.23 23.54 0.06
C TYR A 140 -19.89 24.98 0.38
N ALA A 141 -19.13 25.64 -0.50
CA ALA A 141 -18.76 27.04 -0.36
C ALA A 141 -20.01 27.95 -0.34
N VAL A 142 -20.93 27.75 -1.28
CA VAL A 142 -22.19 28.51 -1.37
C VAL A 142 -23.05 28.31 -0.12
N ASN A 143 -23.09 27.09 0.43
CA ASN A 143 -23.89 26.78 1.61
C ASN A 143 -23.17 27.10 2.94
N GLY A 144 -21.96 27.66 2.91
CA GLY A 144 -21.16 27.93 4.11
C GLY A 144 -20.81 26.69 4.92
N LYS A 145 -20.77 25.51 4.27
CA LYS A 145 -20.52 24.22 4.93
C LYS A 145 -19.04 23.87 4.87
N THR A 146 -18.53 23.28 5.94
CA THR A 146 -17.18 22.69 5.95
C THR A 146 -17.18 21.34 5.24
N ALA A 147 -16.24 21.14 4.31
CA ALA A 147 -16.04 19.85 3.63
C ALA A 147 -14.94 19.03 4.32
N ASP A 148 -15.17 17.71 4.46
CA ASP A 148 -14.12 16.77 4.87
C ASP A 148 -13.20 16.46 3.69
N MET A 149 -12.10 17.21 3.57
CA MET A 149 -11.16 17.06 2.46
C MET A 149 -10.53 15.68 2.34
N ARG A 150 -10.44 14.91 3.44
CA ARG A 150 -9.93 13.52 3.36
C ARG A 150 -10.91 12.63 2.60
N LYS A 151 -12.21 12.75 2.92
CA LYS A 151 -13.27 12.03 2.21
C LYS A 151 -13.33 12.45 0.74
N TYR A 152 -13.27 13.74 0.47
CA TYR A 152 -13.36 14.30 -0.88
C TYR A 152 -12.18 13.89 -1.77
N MET A 153 -10.94 14.07 -1.28
CA MET A 153 -9.75 13.67 -2.03
C MET A 153 -9.67 12.16 -2.21
N GLY A 154 -10.13 11.39 -1.22
CA GLY A 154 -10.24 9.93 -1.36
C GLY A 154 -11.24 9.50 -2.44
N ALA A 155 -12.39 10.17 -2.54
CA ALA A 155 -13.37 9.92 -3.59
C ALA A 155 -12.86 10.35 -4.98
N PHE A 156 -12.20 11.51 -5.08
CA PHE A 156 -11.53 11.95 -6.30
C PHE A 156 -10.49 10.94 -6.80
N ALA A 157 -9.61 10.47 -5.91
CA ALA A 157 -8.62 9.45 -6.25
C ALA A 157 -9.29 8.14 -6.71
N MET A 158 -10.39 7.75 -6.07
CA MET A 158 -11.16 6.56 -6.45
C MET A 158 -11.75 6.70 -7.86
N ASP A 159 -12.32 7.85 -8.19
CA ASP A 159 -12.89 8.13 -9.51
C ASP A 159 -11.81 8.13 -10.59
N VAL A 160 -10.67 8.79 -10.33
CA VAL A 160 -9.51 8.80 -11.24
C VAL A 160 -9.02 7.38 -11.52
N ILE A 161 -8.82 6.57 -10.49
CA ILE A 161 -8.35 5.18 -10.65
C ILE A 161 -9.40 4.35 -11.39
N SER A 162 -10.68 4.49 -11.05
CA SER A 162 -11.77 3.73 -11.69
C SER A 162 -11.89 4.05 -13.18
N ALA A 163 -11.81 5.33 -13.54
CA ALA A 163 -11.86 5.76 -14.92
C ALA A 163 -10.61 5.34 -15.70
N CYS A 164 -9.41 5.52 -15.14
CA CYS A 164 -8.17 5.23 -15.87
C CYS A 164 -7.88 3.73 -15.99
N ALA A 165 -8.09 2.95 -14.91
CA ALA A 165 -7.78 1.52 -14.90
C ALA A 165 -8.91 0.69 -15.53
N TYR A 166 -10.15 0.99 -15.18
CA TYR A 166 -11.31 0.18 -15.55
C TYR A 166 -12.18 0.81 -16.64
N GLY A 167 -12.01 2.11 -16.94
CA GLY A 167 -12.89 2.82 -17.88
C GLY A 167 -14.28 3.11 -17.29
N ILE A 168 -14.42 3.08 -15.96
CA ILE A 168 -15.70 3.19 -15.27
C ILE A 168 -15.78 4.54 -14.54
N ASN A 169 -16.80 5.33 -14.87
CA ASN A 169 -17.13 6.56 -14.15
C ASN A 169 -18.04 6.21 -12.98
N VAL A 170 -17.55 6.41 -11.75
CA VAL A 170 -18.24 6.01 -10.52
C VAL A 170 -19.00 7.16 -9.86
N GLU A 171 -18.47 8.38 -9.94
CA GLU A 171 -18.92 9.55 -9.18
C GLU A 171 -18.97 9.26 -7.67
N SER A 172 -17.83 8.82 -7.12
CA SER A 172 -17.68 8.27 -5.76
C SER A 172 -18.10 9.23 -4.65
N ILE A 173 -18.09 10.54 -4.90
CA ILE A 173 -18.58 11.56 -3.94
C ILE A 173 -20.09 11.41 -3.73
N ASN A 174 -20.84 11.27 -4.82
CA ASN A 174 -22.29 11.18 -4.83
C ASN A 174 -22.77 9.73 -4.61
N ASN A 175 -21.97 8.75 -5.03
CA ASN A 175 -22.28 7.33 -4.94
C ASN A 175 -21.33 6.55 -4.03
N ALA A 176 -21.34 6.89 -2.74
CA ALA A 176 -20.45 6.27 -1.75
C ALA A 176 -20.67 4.76 -1.56
N ASN A 177 -21.81 4.23 -2.00
CA ASN A 177 -22.19 2.81 -1.92
C ASN A 177 -21.87 2.03 -3.21
N HIS A 178 -21.26 2.67 -4.21
CA HIS A 178 -20.85 1.98 -5.43
C HIS A 178 -19.95 0.77 -5.09
N PRO A 179 -20.14 -0.40 -5.73
CA PRO A 179 -19.40 -1.62 -5.39
C PRO A 179 -17.87 -1.46 -5.40
N ILE A 180 -17.35 -0.66 -6.34
CA ILE A 180 -15.91 -0.34 -6.40
C ILE A 180 -15.46 0.40 -5.13
N VAL A 181 -16.20 1.44 -4.72
CA VAL A 181 -15.87 2.25 -3.53
C VAL A 181 -15.91 1.38 -2.27
N VAL A 182 -16.96 0.57 -2.12
CA VAL A 182 -17.16 -0.29 -0.94
C VAL A 182 -16.06 -1.35 -0.85
N ASN A 183 -15.76 -2.05 -1.95
CA ASN A 183 -14.74 -3.10 -1.93
C ASN A 183 -13.32 -2.53 -1.84
N ALA A 184 -13.03 -1.40 -2.49
CA ALA A 184 -11.74 -0.74 -2.33
C ALA A 184 -11.50 -0.29 -0.89
N LYS A 185 -12.51 0.29 -0.23
CA LYS A 185 -12.42 0.66 1.19
C LYS A 185 -12.12 -0.55 2.07
N LYS A 186 -12.73 -1.72 1.81
CA LYS A 186 -12.46 -2.96 2.57
C LYS A 186 -11.02 -3.46 2.41
N ILE A 187 -10.38 -3.20 1.27
CA ILE A 187 -8.97 -3.59 1.02
C ILE A 187 -8.00 -2.57 1.63
N LEU A 188 -8.31 -1.28 1.50
CA LEU A 188 -7.43 -0.18 1.92
C LEU A 188 -7.57 0.19 3.40
N SER A 189 -8.68 -0.16 4.04
CA SER A 189 -8.82 0.03 5.48
C SER A 189 -7.82 -0.86 6.22
N VAL A 190 -7.11 -0.27 7.18
CA VAL A 190 -6.29 -1.04 8.13
C VAL A 190 -7.23 -1.99 8.85
N ASP A 191 -7.10 -3.29 8.57
CA ASP A 191 -7.91 -4.28 9.22
C ASP A 191 -7.44 -4.41 10.67
N THR A 192 -8.18 -3.86 11.63
CA THR A 192 -7.92 -4.08 13.05
C THR A 192 -8.50 -5.39 13.54
N SER A 193 -9.01 -6.24 12.64
CA SER A 193 -9.57 -7.53 13.01
C SER A 193 -8.53 -8.41 13.70
N PHE A 194 -9.04 -9.26 14.58
CA PHE A 194 -8.24 -10.27 15.28
C PHE A 194 -7.42 -11.12 14.30
N SER A 195 -7.97 -11.43 13.11
CA SER A 195 -7.28 -12.18 12.06
C SER A 195 -6.03 -11.45 11.53
N PHE A 196 -6.09 -10.14 11.29
CA PHE A 196 -4.94 -9.35 10.85
C PHE A 196 -3.88 -9.26 11.94
N MET A 197 -4.29 -8.97 13.18
CA MET A 197 -3.36 -8.94 14.31
C MET A 197 -2.70 -10.30 14.57
N LEU A 198 -3.45 -11.41 14.50
CA LEU A 198 -2.91 -12.75 14.69
C LEU A 198 -1.98 -13.16 13.53
N SER A 199 -2.29 -12.73 12.30
CA SER A 199 -1.44 -12.96 11.12
C SER A 199 -0.10 -12.25 11.21
N ILE A 200 -0.10 -11.05 11.80
CA ILE A 200 1.09 -10.29 12.10
C ILE A 200 1.86 -10.94 13.25
N LEU A 201 1.24 -11.10 14.42
CA LEU A 201 1.90 -11.53 15.65
C LEU A 201 2.36 -13.00 15.63
N CYS A 202 1.56 -13.89 15.03
CA CYS A 202 1.79 -15.33 15.02
C CYS A 202 1.53 -15.93 13.62
N PRO A 203 2.41 -15.68 12.63
CA PRO A 203 2.19 -16.09 11.24
C PRO A 203 1.99 -17.62 11.07
N SER A 204 2.62 -18.43 11.93
CA SER A 204 2.46 -19.89 11.90
C SER A 204 1.08 -20.35 12.36
N ILE A 205 0.48 -19.68 13.35
CA ILE A 205 -0.87 -19.97 13.83
C ILE A 205 -1.90 -19.49 12.80
N ALA A 206 -1.71 -18.29 12.25
CA ALA A 206 -2.59 -17.78 11.20
C ALA A 206 -2.59 -18.69 9.96
N ARG A 207 -1.41 -19.22 9.55
CA ARG A 207 -1.31 -20.22 8.47
C ARG A 207 -2.04 -21.51 8.82
N PHE A 208 -1.94 -21.99 10.06
CA PHE A 208 -2.65 -23.19 10.51
C PHE A 208 -4.17 -23.04 10.43
N PHE A 209 -4.70 -21.89 10.86
CA PHE A 209 -6.13 -21.59 10.79
C PHE A 209 -6.59 -21.00 9.44
N LYS A 210 -5.69 -20.88 8.46
CA LYS A 210 -5.94 -20.25 7.14
C LYS A 210 -6.61 -18.87 7.25
N LEU A 211 -6.23 -18.08 8.24
CA LEU A 211 -6.74 -16.73 8.39
C LEU A 211 -6.08 -15.83 7.35
N GLU A 212 -6.89 -15.18 6.52
CA GLU A 212 -6.41 -14.22 5.56
C GLU A 212 -6.44 -12.81 6.17
N PRO A 213 -5.36 -12.03 6.08
CA PRO A 213 -5.30 -10.68 6.66
C PRO A 213 -6.08 -9.64 5.85
N PHE A 214 -6.64 -10.02 4.70
CA PHE A 214 -7.34 -9.12 3.79
C PHE A 214 -8.72 -9.67 3.49
N ASN A 215 -9.63 -8.77 3.10
CA ASN A 215 -10.98 -9.14 2.72
C ASN A 215 -10.97 -9.88 1.37
N VAL A 216 -10.97 -11.21 1.41
CA VAL A 216 -10.93 -12.10 0.24
C VAL A 216 -12.07 -11.81 -0.74
N ASN A 217 -13.26 -11.52 -0.21
CA ASN A 217 -14.43 -11.20 -1.05
C ASN A 217 -14.23 -9.91 -1.83
N ALA A 218 -13.62 -8.89 -1.22
CA ALA A 218 -13.28 -7.65 -1.91
C ALA A 218 -12.20 -7.86 -2.97
N ILE A 219 -11.19 -8.71 -2.70
CA ILE A 219 -10.17 -9.07 -3.68
C ILE A 219 -10.80 -9.81 -4.87
N ASN A 220 -11.66 -10.79 -4.59
CA ASN A 220 -12.36 -11.57 -5.62
C ASN A 220 -13.28 -10.69 -6.48
N PHE A 221 -13.92 -9.67 -5.91
CA PHE A 221 -14.67 -8.68 -6.68
C PHE A 221 -13.79 -8.02 -7.76
N PHE A 222 -12.59 -7.56 -7.41
CA PHE A 222 -11.69 -6.93 -8.39
C PHE A 222 -11.09 -7.92 -9.40
N ASN A 223 -10.84 -9.17 -8.99
CA ASN A 223 -10.44 -10.24 -9.92
C ASN A 223 -11.53 -10.44 -10.99
N ASN A 224 -12.78 -10.65 -10.56
CA ASN A 224 -13.91 -10.88 -11.45
C ASN A 224 -14.16 -9.67 -12.36
N LEU A 225 -14.11 -8.45 -11.80
CA LEU A 225 -14.27 -7.22 -12.59
C LEU A 225 -13.19 -7.11 -13.68
N THR A 226 -11.94 -7.44 -13.34
CA THR A 226 -10.83 -7.40 -14.29
C THR A 226 -11.01 -8.45 -15.39
N GLU A 227 -11.40 -9.67 -15.04
CA GLU A 227 -11.67 -10.75 -15.99
C GLU A 227 -12.80 -10.39 -16.96
N GLN A 228 -13.88 -9.80 -16.45
CA GLN A 228 -15.01 -9.31 -17.26
C GLN A 228 -14.55 -8.25 -18.28
N ILE A 229 -13.84 -7.21 -17.83
CA ILE A 229 -13.37 -6.13 -18.71
C ILE A 229 -12.40 -6.66 -19.78
N VAL A 230 -11.52 -7.60 -19.41
CA VAL A 230 -10.61 -8.24 -20.37
C VAL A 230 -11.39 -9.06 -21.40
N ALA A 231 -12.41 -9.81 -20.97
CA ALA A 231 -13.26 -10.58 -21.87
C ALA A 231 -14.04 -9.68 -22.84
N GLU A 232 -14.66 -8.61 -22.34
CA GLU A 232 -15.38 -7.63 -23.17
C GLU A 232 -14.48 -7.00 -24.22
N ARG A 233 -13.27 -6.56 -23.84
CA ARG A 233 -12.29 -5.96 -24.78
C ARG A 233 -11.85 -6.95 -25.85
N LYS A 234 -11.62 -8.22 -25.50
CA LYS A 234 -11.28 -9.26 -26.48
C LYS A 234 -12.42 -9.52 -27.46
N SER A 235 -13.66 -9.57 -26.97
CA SER A 235 -14.83 -9.77 -27.82
C SER A 235 -15.02 -8.62 -28.80
N ALA A 236 -14.91 -7.37 -28.34
CA ALA A 236 -15.00 -6.19 -29.22
C ALA A 236 -13.96 -6.24 -30.35
N MET A 237 -12.71 -6.57 -30.04
CA MET A 237 -11.65 -6.72 -31.06
C MET A 237 -11.94 -7.81 -32.10
N ASN A 238 -12.71 -8.84 -31.74
CA ASN A 238 -13.08 -9.92 -32.66
C ASN A 238 -14.31 -9.59 -33.51
N THR A 239 -15.07 -8.56 -33.17
CA THR A 239 -16.31 -8.18 -33.89
C THR A 239 -16.05 -7.11 -34.97
N ASP A 240 -14.90 -6.42 -34.89
CA ASP A 240 -14.45 -5.41 -35.85
C ASP A 240 -13.53 -5.99 -36.98
N CYS A 241 -13.46 -7.32 -37.09
CA CYS A 241 -12.79 -8.07 -38.18
C CYS A 241 -13.84 -8.78 -39.04
#